data_AF-A0AA39LNW1-F1
#
_entry.id   AF-A0AA39LNW1-F1
#
_cell.length_a   1.000
_cell.length_b   1.000
_cell.length_c   1.000
_cell.angle_alpha   90.00
_cell.angle_beta   90.00
_cell.angle_gamma   90.00
#
_symmetry.space_group_name_H-M   'P 1'
#
loop_
_entity.id
_entity.type
_entity.pdbx_description
1 polymer ?
#
loop_
_entity_poly.entity_id
_entity_poly.type
_entity_poly.pdbx_seq_one_letter_code
_entity_poly.pdbx_strand_id
1 'polypeptide(L)'
;MKEMIAAEVRLRPHIWMTRHEDYRNNFKKTRAFQEIAEKVALETVNEMDGQVCATTWASLRKYYNTHAKERICTGDGVDTKPCHPWKFSKDIEFLKESQEAITMPRVLMGNGTRENYAHQRDSVDIEAR
;
A
#
# COMPACT_ATOMS: atom_id res chain seq x y z
N MET A 1 10.54 15.09 2.06
CA MET A 1 10.82 13.69 1.60
C MET A 1 9.64 12.73 1.85
N LYS A 2 9.31 12.37 3.10
CA LYS A 2 8.20 11.41 3.38
C LYS A 2 6.83 11.88 2.87
N GLU A 3 6.54 13.17 3.03
CA GLU A 3 5.31 13.82 2.53
C GLU A 3 5.24 13.78 1.00
N MET A 4 6.37 14.03 0.33
CA MET A 4 6.46 13.99 -1.14
C MET A 4 6.23 12.58 -1.68
N ILE A 5 6.81 11.57 -1.04
CA ILE A 5 6.55 10.16 -1.39
C ILE A 5 5.06 9.85 -1.21
N ALA A 6 4.43 10.26 -0.10
CA ALA A 6 3.00 10.03 0.12
C ALA A 6 2.13 10.75 -0.93
N ALA A 7 2.45 12.00 -1.27
CA ALA A 7 1.75 12.78 -2.28
C ALA A 7 1.85 12.15 -3.68
N GLU A 8 3.05 11.72 -4.08
CA GLU A 8 3.26 11.08 -5.38
C GLU A 8 2.66 9.66 -5.46
N VAL A 9 2.63 8.93 -4.34
CA VAL A 9 1.92 7.64 -4.26
C VAL A 9 0.40 7.83 -4.37
N ARG A 10 -0.16 8.90 -3.78
CA ARG A 10 -1.60 9.20 -3.88
C ARG A 10 -2.06 9.29 -5.34
N LEU A 11 -1.24 9.90 -6.20
CA LEU A 11 -1.50 10.05 -7.64
C LEU A 11 -1.42 8.75 -8.45
N ARG A 12 -0.96 7.65 -7.83
CA ARG A 12 -0.71 6.37 -8.50
C ARG A 12 -1.54 5.25 -7.85
N PRO A 13 -2.84 5.11 -8.19
CA PRO A 13 -3.76 4.16 -7.54
C PRO A 13 -3.29 2.70 -7.57
N HIS A 14 -2.60 2.26 -8.63
CA HIS A 14 -2.03 0.91 -8.73
C HIS A 14 -1.03 0.56 -7.61
N ILE A 15 -0.48 1.55 -6.89
CA ILE A 15 0.40 1.32 -5.74
C ILE A 15 -0.41 0.93 -4.48
N TRP A 16 -1.55 1.58 -4.25
CA TRP A 16 -2.22 1.57 -2.94
C TRP A 16 -3.67 1.05 -2.95
N MET A 17 -4.35 1.14 -4.09
CA MET A 17 -5.76 0.74 -4.25
C MET A 17 -5.84 -0.74 -4.63
N THR A 18 -6.35 -1.57 -3.73
CA THR A 18 -6.44 -3.04 -3.92
C THR A 18 -7.32 -3.46 -5.08
N ARG A 19 -8.32 -2.65 -5.43
CA ARG A 19 -9.26 -2.88 -6.53
C ARG A 19 -8.72 -2.47 -7.90
N HIS A 20 -7.55 -1.81 -7.95
CA HIS A 20 -6.95 -1.43 -9.22
C HIS A 20 -6.44 -2.68 -9.95
N GLU A 21 -6.68 -2.76 -11.26
CA GLU A 21 -6.29 -3.90 -12.11
C GLU A 21 -4.78 -4.24 -11.97
N ASP A 22 -3.95 -3.21 -11.98
CA ASP A 22 -2.50 -3.33 -11.84
C ASP A 22 -2.00 -3.44 -10.39
N TYR A 23 -2.88 -3.54 -9.38
CA TYR A 23 -2.43 -3.64 -8.00
C TYR A 23 -1.54 -4.86 -7.74
N ARG A 24 -1.73 -5.95 -8.49
CA ARG A 24 -0.88 -7.15 -8.37
C ARG A 24 0.35 -7.10 -9.28
N ASN A 25 0.48 -6.09 -10.13
CA ASN A 25 1.57 -5.98 -11.09
C ASN A 25 2.81 -5.35 -10.41
N ASN A 26 3.73 -6.22 -9.98
CA ASN A 26 4.97 -5.79 -9.34
C ASN A 26 5.87 -4.98 -10.27
N PHE A 27 5.91 -5.29 -11.57
CA PHE A 27 6.72 -4.53 -12.52
C PHE A 27 6.27 -3.08 -12.62
N LYS A 28 4.95 -2.84 -12.75
CA LYS A 28 4.37 -1.49 -12.76
C LYS A 28 4.63 -0.75 -11.45
N LYS A 29 4.55 -1.45 -10.30
CA LYS A 29 4.88 -0.86 -8.99
C LYS A 29 6.36 -0.46 -8.88
N THR A 30 7.29 -1.33 -9.29
CA THR A 30 8.73 -1.03 -9.27
C THR A 30 9.03 0.19 -10.14
N ARG A 31 8.51 0.20 -11.37
CA ARG A 31 8.66 1.35 -12.27
C ARG A 31 8.09 2.63 -11.66
N ALA A 32 6.90 2.56 -11.08
CA ALA A 32 6.29 3.71 -10.44
C ALA A 32 7.14 4.25 -9.27
N PHE A 33 7.76 3.38 -8.48
CA PHE A 33 8.67 3.82 -7.42
C PHE A 33 9.98 4.41 -7.93
N GLN A 34 10.49 3.96 -9.07
CA GLN A 34 11.63 4.60 -9.75
C GLN A 34 11.25 6.03 -10.19
N GLU A 35 10.09 6.19 -10.84
CA GLU A 35 9.59 7.52 -11.25
C GLU A 35 9.35 8.46 -10.06
N ILE A 36 8.89 7.92 -8.91
CA ILE A 36 8.76 8.69 -7.67
C ILE A 36 10.15 9.13 -7.18
N ALA A 37 11.13 8.23 -7.21
CA ALA A 37 12.47 8.51 -6.74
C ALA A 37 13.16 9.60 -7.58
N GLU A 38 13.02 9.54 -8.90
CA GLU A 38 13.50 10.57 -9.83
C GLU A 38 12.90 11.94 -9.52
N LYS A 39 11.57 12.01 -9.34
CA LYS A 39 10.90 13.27 -8.97
C LYS A 39 11.37 13.83 -7.63
N VAL A 40 11.50 12.98 -6.62
CA VAL A 40 11.96 13.43 -5.31
C VAL A 40 13.43 13.86 -5.35
N ALA A 41 14.27 13.20 -6.15
CA ALA A 41 15.67 13.57 -6.33
C ALA A 41 15.83 14.97 -6.95
N LEU A 42 14.99 15.29 -7.95
CA LEU A 42 14.95 16.63 -8.56
C LEU A 42 14.63 17.74 -7.56
N GLU A 43 13.75 17.47 -6.60
CA GLU A 43 13.30 18.47 -5.61
C GLU A 43 14.16 18.53 -4.34
N THR A 44 14.90 17.47 -3.99
CA THR A 44 15.62 17.38 -2.70
C THR A 44 17.15 17.38 -2.80
N VAL A 45 17.72 17.50 -4.00
CA VAL A 45 19.18 17.50 -4.26
C VAL A 45 19.88 16.29 -3.62
N ASN A 46 19.14 15.19 -3.46
CA ASN A 46 19.64 13.94 -2.92
C ASN A 46 19.31 12.84 -3.91
N GLU A 47 20.33 12.05 -4.26
CA GLU A 47 20.10 10.83 -5.01
C GLU A 47 19.23 9.89 -4.17
N MET A 48 18.13 9.45 -4.77
CA MET A 48 17.20 8.56 -4.11
C MET A 48 16.84 7.43 -5.05
N ASP A 49 16.80 6.22 -4.50
CA ASP A 49 16.47 5.02 -5.25
C ASP A 49 14.98 4.65 -5.06
N GLY A 50 14.43 3.98 -6.08
CA GLY A 50 13.07 3.46 -6.05
C GLY A 50 12.83 2.51 -4.88
N GLN A 51 13.82 1.70 -4.50
CA GLN A 51 13.69 0.78 -3.37
C GLN A 51 13.57 1.52 -2.03
N VAL A 52 14.27 2.65 -1.88
CA VAL A 52 14.18 3.51 -0.69
C VAL A 52 12.79 4.13 -0.60
N CYS A 53 12.25 4.60 -1.72
CA CYS A 53 10.88 5.11 -1.81
C CYS A 53 9.85 4.04 -1.43
N ALA A 54 9.99 2.83 -1.97
CA ALA A 54 9.11 1.70 -1.69
C ALA A 54 9.14 1.29 -0.21
N THR A 55 10.33 1.21 0.39
CA THR A 55 10.52 0.85 1.80
C THR A 55 9.95 1.93 2.74
N THR A 56 10.16 3.20 2.38
CA THR A 56 9.61 4.34 3.13
C THR A 56 8.08 4.32 3.08
N TRP A 57 7.50 4.09 1.91
CA TRP A 57 6.06 3.94 1.75
C TRP A 57 5.51 2.73 2.54
N ALA A 58 6.17 1.58 2.49
CA ALA A 58 5.76 0.40 3.25
C ALA A 58 5.72 0.67 4.76
N SER A 59 6.73 1.39 5.26
CA SER A 59 6.80 1.82 6.67
C SER A 59 5.67 2.79 7.03
N LEU A 60 5.40 3.77 6.16
CA LEU A 60 4.31 4.73 6.33
C LEU A 60 2.94 4.03 6.35
N ARG A 61 2.70 3.12 5.41
CA ARG A 61 1.46 2.32 5.35
C ARG A 61 1.31 1.41 6.56
N LYS A 62 2.38 0.76 7.01
CA LYS A 62 2.37 -0.09 8.22
C LYS A 62 1.99 0.75 9.44
N TYR A 63 2.63 1.90 9.62
CA TYR A 63 2.36 2.80 10.74
C TYR A 63 0.91 3.31 10.71
N TYR A 64 0.42 3.73 9.54
CA TYR A 64 -1.00 4.10 9.37
C TYR A 64 -1.94 2.95 9.73
N ASN A 65 -1.68 1.72 9.28
CA ASN A 65 -2.52 0.57 9.60
C ASN A 65 -2.52 0.22 11.09
N THR A 66 -1.41 0.40 11.79
CA THR A 66 -1.33 0.19 13.25
C THR A 66 -2.08 1.30 13.98
N HIS A 67 -1.79 2.57 13.68
CA HIS A 67 -2.41 3.70 14.39
C HIS A 67 -3.87 3.94 14.02
N ALA A 68 -4.31 3.62 12.80
CA ALA A 68 -5.73 3.66 12.44
C ALA A 68 -6.55 2.65 13.25
N LYS A 69 -5.96 1.50 13.61
CA LYS A 69 -6.57 0.53 14.53
C LYS A 69 -6.55 1.03 15.97
N GLU A 70 -5.48 1.70 16.40
CA GLU A 70 -5.36 2.30 17.73
C GLU A 70 -6.18 3.58 17.93
N ARG A 71 -6.73 4.22 16.89
CA ARG A 71 -7.80 5.23 17.08
C ARG A 71 -9.04 4.63 17.76
N ILE A 72 -9.13 3.30 17.81
CA ILE A 72 -10.03 2.54 18.67
C ILE A 72 -9.20 2.07 19.88
N CYS A 73 -8.75 3.01 20.71
CA CYS A 73 -8.34 2.69 22.08
C CYS A 73 -9.61 2.41 22.90
N THR A 74 -10.23 1.25 22.69
CA THR A 74 -11.08 0.66 23.74
C THR A 74 -10.13 0.09 24.79
N GLY A 75 -9.60 0.97 25.64
CA GLY A 75 -9.20 0.56 26.96
C GLY A 75 -10.49 0.38 27.75
N ASP A 76 -10.83 -0.86 28.08
CA ASP A 76 -11.85 -1.15 29.08
C ASP A 76 -11.37 -0.58 30.43
N GLY A 77 -11.75 0.67 30.70
CA GLY A 77 -11.44 1.36 31.93
C GLY A 77 -10.04 1.97 32.01
N VAL A 78 -9.99 3.14 32.64
CA VAL A 78 -8.79 3.92 33.03
C VAL A 78 -8.18 4.78 31.92
N ASP A 79 -8.53 6.07 31.97
CA ASP A 79 -7.83 7.23 31.39
C ASP A 79 -7.43 7.13 29.91
N THR A 80 -8.37 7.49 29.04
CA THR A 80 -8.11 7.79 27.63
C THR A 80 -7.18 9.00 27.50
N LYS A 81 -5.87 8.77 27.42
CA LYS A 81 -4.92 9.79 26.96
C LYS A 81 -5.24 10.12 25.49
N PRO A 82 -5.35 11.41 25.12
CA PRO A 82 -5.49 11.79 23.72
C PRO A 82 -4.25 11.32 22.96
N CYS A 83 -4.43 10.32 22.09
CA CYS A 83 -3.40 9.91 21.16
C CYS A 83 -3.20 11.07 20.18
N HIS A 84 -2.06 11.76 20.26
CA HIS A 84 -1.75 12.85 19.34
C HIS A 84 -1.84 12.32 17.90
N PRO A 85 -2.58 13.01 17.00
CA PRO A 85 -2.70 12.57 15.63
C PRO A 85 -1.30 12.54 15.01
N TRP A 86 -0.94 11.39 14.43
CA TRP A 86 0.33 11.23 13.75
C TRP A 86 0.50 12.30 12.67
N LYS A 87 1.68 12.92 12.58
CA LYS A 87 1.93 14.06 11.68
C LYS A 87 1.63 13.79 10.20
N PHE A 88 1.76 12.55 9.75
CA PHE A 88 1.48 12.12 8.37
C PHE A 88 0.07 11.53 8.19
N SER A 89 -0.79 11.62 9.21
CA SER A 89 -2.14 11.04 9.17
C SER A 89 -3.01 11.63 8.06
N LYS A 90 -2.91 12.95 7.83
CA LYS A 90 -3.63 13.65 6.75
C LYS A 90 -3.17 13.22 5.36
N ASP A 91 -1.85 13.09 5.18
CA ASP A 91 -1.28 12.76 3.87
C ASP A 91 -1.63 11.34 3.41
N ILE A 92 -1.96 10.46 4.36
CA ILE A 92 -2.21 9.03 4.13
C ILE A 92 -3.69 8.67 4.34
N GLU A 93 -4.54 9.66 4.65
CA GLU A 93 -5.97 9.46 4.90
C GLU A 93 -6.71 8.84 3.70
N PHE A 94 -6.22 9.06 2.49
CA PHE A 94 -6.76 8.42 1.27
C PHE A 94 -6.69 6.89 1.30
N LEU A 95 -5.84 6.29 2.14
CA LEU A 95 -5.80 4.83 2.33
C LEU A 95 -7.06 4.29 3.00
N LYS A 96 -7.86 5.13 3.66
CA LYS A 96 -9.14 4.72 4.25
C LYS A 96 -10.05 4.06 3.22
N GLU A 97 -10.09 4.59 1.99
CA GLU A 97 -10.85 4.02 0.87
C GLU A 97 -10.40 2.60 0.50
N SER A 98 -9.08 2.36 0.53
CA SER A 98 -8.50 1.04 0.29
C SER A 98 -8.75 0.07 1.46
N GLN A 99 -8.75 0.56 2.70
CA GLN A 99 -9.07 -0.24 3.89
C GLN A 99 -10.55 -0.62 3.95
N GLU A 100 -11.47 0.30 3.65
CA GLU A 100 -12.91 0.03 3.56
C GLU A 100 -13.20 -1.01 2.46
N ALA A 101 -12.48 -0.94 1.34
CA ALA A 101 -12.57 -1.95 0.28
C ALA A 101 -12.11 -3.36 0.72
N ILE A 102 -11.17 -3.47 1.68
CA ILE A 102 -10.70 -4.74 2.27
C ILE A 102 -11.62 -5.17 3.43
N THR A 103 -12.27 -4.24 4.12
CA THR A 103 -13.19 -4.46 5.25
C THR A 103 -14.59 -4.85 4.74
N MET A 104 -14.66 -5.68 3.70
CA MET A 104 -15.79 -6.58 3.53
C MET A 104 -15.56 -7.75 4.48
N PRO A 105 -16.55 -8.22 5.25
CA PRO A 105 -16.34 -9.24 6.26
C PRO A 105 -15.66 -10.46 5.63
N ARG A 106 -14.53 -10.85 6.23
CA ARG A 106 -13.68 -11.99 5.88
C ARG A 106 -14.39 -13.36 6.01
N VAL A 107 -15.73 -13.36 6.06
CA VAL A 107 -16.61 -14.49 6.36
C VAL A 107 -16.98 -15.30 5.10
N LEU A 108 -16.58 -14.87 3.89
CA LEU A 108 -16.97 -15.55 2.64
C LEU A 108 -15.82 -15.96 1.71
N MET A 109 -14.60 -16.13 2.20
CA MET A 109 -13.54 -16.78 1.41
C MET A 109 -12.87 -17.81 2.31
N GLY A 110 -13.41 -19.02 2.29
CA GLY A 110 -12.88 -20.18 2.99
C GLY A 110 -11.39 -20.35 2.73
N ASN A 111 -10.70 -20.84 3.75
CA ASN A 111 -9.29 -21.18 3.84
C ASN A 111 -8.68 -21.70 2.53
N GLY A 112 -8.29 -20.79 1.63
CA GLY A 112 -7.50 -21.09 0.46
C GLY A 112 -6.05 -21.21 0.89
N THR A 113 -5.63 -22.42 1.22
CA THR A 113 -4.22 -22.76 1.42
C THR A 113 -3.38 -22.35 0.21
N ARG A 114 -2.11 -22.08 0.50
CA ARG A 114 -1.06 -21.48 -0.35
C ARG A 114 -0.69 -22.32 -1.60
N GLU A 115 -1.44 -23.38 -1.91
CA GLU A 115 -1.13 -24.38 -2.93
C GLU A 115 -1.83 -24.17 -4.28
N ASN A 116 -2.83 -23.28 -4.38
CA ASN A 116 -3.61 -23.12 -5.62
C ASN A 116 -3.02 -22.21 -6.71
N TYR A 117 -1.81 -21.67 -6.54
CA TYR A 117 -1.16 -20.82 -7.55
C TYR A 117 -0.09 -21.55 -8.39
N ALA A 118 -0.12 -22.90 -8.43
CA ALA A 118 0.80 -23.69 -9.25
C ALA A 118 0.22 -24.18 -10.59
N HIS A 119 -1.07 -23.96 -10.89
CA HIS A 119 -1.73 -24.56 -12.06
C HIS A 119 -2.21 -23.60 -13.16
N GLN A 120 -1.52 -22.47 -13.37
CA GLN A 120 -1.78 -21.58 -14.53
C GLN A 120 -0.54 -21.32 -15.39
N ARG A 121 0.28 -22.36 -15.58
CA ARG A 121 1.33 -22.40 -16.61
C ARG A 121 1.35 -23.78 -17.27
N ASP A 122 0.27 -24.15 -17.95
CA ASP A 122 0.29 -25.18 -19.01
C ASP A 122 -1.07 -25.16 -19.71
N SER A 123 -1.29 -24.16 -20.56
CA SER A 123 -2.23 -24.21 -21.71
C SER A 123 -2.26 -22.85 -22.38
N VAL A 124 -1.13 -22.45 -22.97
CA VAL A 124 -1.20 -21.61 -24.16
C VAL A 124 -0.11 -22.12 -25.09
N ASP A 125 -0.54 -22.38 -26.32
CA ASP A 125 0.21 -22.67 -27.55
C ASP A 125 0.15 -24.12 -28.05
N ILE A 126 -0.16 -24.42 -29.31
CA ILE A 126 -0.57 -23.64 -30.50
C ILE A 126 -1.24 -24.68 -31.43
N GLU A 127 -2.43 -24.36 -31.94
CA GLU A 127 -2.93 -24.97 -33.18
C GLU A 127 -2.36 -24.13 -34.34
N ALA A 128 -1.39 -24.66 -35.10
CA ALA A 128 -1.00 -24.16 -36.42
C ALA A 128 0.07 -25.07 -37.08
N ARG A 129 -0.37 -26.12 -37.79
CA ARG A 129 -0.11 -26.39 -39.22
C ARG A 129 -0.41 -27.84 -39.59
#